data_AF-A0A935V4J2-F1
#
_entry.id   AF-A0A935V4J2-F1
#
_cell.length_a   1.000
_cell.length_b   1.000
_cell.length_c   1.000
_cell.angle_alpha   90.00
_cell.angle_beta   90.00
_cell.angle_gamma   90.00
#
_symmetry.space_group_name_H-M   'P 1'
#
loop_
_entity.id
_entity.type
_entity.pdbx_description
1 polymer ?
#
loop_
_entity_poly.entity_id
_entity_poly.type
_entity_poly.pdbx_seq_one_letter_code
_entity_poly.pdbx_strand_id
1 'polypeptide(L)'
;MRWTGRQIGIDRTAAAAYIDRYFARYPGVVRYMEETRAIARDKGYVETVFGRRLWLPEIKSSNAGRRQGAERAAINAPMQGTAADLIKRAMLAVQDWLSAPTGTRRTELTRRRSARCSATVPDDVRAVSREDPSGIVKALDSRVRRESSSI
;
A
#
# COMPACT_ATOMS: atom_id res chain seq x y z
N MET A 1 10.43 18.38 2.67
CA MET A 1 9.15 18.12 3.37
C MET A 1 9.31 18.53 4.81
N ARG A 2 8.58 19.54 5.30
CA ARG A 2 8.70 20.02 6.68
C ARG A 2 7.67 19.28 7.54
N TRP A 3 8.14 18.48 8.49
CA TRP A 3 7.29 17.76 9.44
C TRP A 3 7.02 18.70 10.61
N THR A 4 5.76 19.07 10.80
CA THR A 4 5.38 19.99 11.88
C THR A 4 5.19 19.22 13.18
N GLY A 5 6.03 19.48 14.19
CA GLY A 5 5.90 18.97 15.55
C GLY A 5 4.56 19.29 16.26
N ARG A 6 3.67 20.03 15.60
CA ARG A 6 2.35 20.40 16.11
C ARG A 6 1.43 19.20 16.35
N GLN A 7 1.63 18.08 15.66
CA GLN A 7 0.83 16.86 15.90
C GLN A 7 1.30 16.03 17.11
N ILE A 8 2.54 16.25 17.55
CA ILE A 8 3.19 15.44 18.59
C ILE A 8 3.46 16.24 19.87
N GLY A 9 2.95 17.48 19.97
CA GLY A 9 3.01 18.28 21.20
C GLY A 9 4.42 18.70 21.65
N ILE A 10 5.44 18.51 20.81
CA ILE A 10 6.84 18.82 21.12
C ILE A 10 7.29 20.14 20.49
N ASP A 11 8.32 20.74 21.09
CA ASP A 11 8.97 21.92 20.56
C ASP A 11 9.52 21.69 19.14
N ARG A 12 9.56 22.74 18.32
CA ARG A 12 10.02 22.66 16.92
C ARG A 12 11.47 22.19 16.80
N THR A 13 12.34 22.56 17.75
CA THR A 13 13.75 22.11 17.75
C THR A 13 13.86 20.63 18.11
N ALA A 14 13.09 20.17 19.09
CA ALA A 14 13.00 18.75 19.45
C ALA A 14 12.44 17.91 18.29
N ALA A 15 11.46 18.42 17.54
CA ALA A 15 10.93 17.75 16.36
C ALA A 15 11.99 17.60 15.26
N ALA A 16 12.81 18.63 15.01
CA ALA A 16 13.91 18.56 14.05
C ALA A 16 14.93 17.48 14.45
N ALA A 17 15.41 17.51 15.70
CA ALA A 17 16.36 16.52 16.20
C ALA A 17 15.81 15.08 16.15
N TYR A 18 14.50 14.90 16.39
CA TYR A 18 13.84 13.61 16.27
C TYR A 18 13.85 13.09 14.82
N ILE A 19 13.56 13.97 13.86
CA ILE A 19 13.55 13.62 12.43
C ILE A 19 14.95 13.23 11.96
N ASP A 20 15.97 13.97 12.38
CA ASP A 20 17.36 13.68 12.01
C ASP A 20 17.79 12.31 12.54
N ARG A 21 17.46 11.99 13.79
CA ARG A 21 17.69 10.65 14.37
C ARG A 21 16.90 9.56 13.64
N TYR A 22 15.67 9.85 13.24
CA TYR A 22 14.84 8.91 12.48
C TYR A 22 15.48 8.55 11.13
N PHE A 23 15.95 9.56 10.39
CA PHE A 23 16.64 9.32 9.11
C PHE A 23 18.01 8.69 9.27
N ALA A 24 18.76 9.01 10.33
CA ALA A 24 20.01 8.33 10.64
C ALA A 24 19.81 6.84 10.93
N ARG A 25 18.69 6.46 11.58
CA ARG A 25 18.33 5.06 11.83
C ARG A 25 17.83 4.33 10.58
N TYR A 26 17.14 5.03 9.70
CA TYR A 26 16.53 4.45 8.50
C TYR A 26 17.00 5.16 7.22
N PRO A 27 18.29 4.99 6.83
CA PRO A 27 18.85 5.68 5.67
C PRO A 27 18.16 5.27 4.36
N GLY A 28 17.59 4.05 4.30
CA GLY A 28 16.83 3.57 3.15
C GLY A 28 15.60 4.42 2.83
N VAL A 29 15.00 5.10 3.81
CA VAL A 29 13.87 6.00 3.60
C VAL A 29 14.31 7.24 2.81
N VAL A 30 15.48 7.80 3.15
CA VAL A 30 16.03 8.96 2.44
C VAL A 30 16.34 8.58 1.00
N ARG A 31 17.02 7.44 0.79
CA ARG A 31 17.33 6.93 -0.54
C ARG A 31 16.07 6.75 -1.39
N TYR A 32 15.04 6.11 -0.84
CA TYR A 32 13.76 5.94 -1.52
C TYR A 32 13.13 7.28 -1.92
N MET A 33 13.16 8.28 -1.04
CA MET A 33 12.62 9.61 -1.35
C MET A 33 13.37 10.29 -2.50
N GLU A 34 14.69 10.15 -2.57
CA GLU A 34 15.51 10.72 -3.64
C GLU A 34 15.30 10.00 -4.97
N GLU A 35 15.37 8.67 -4.98
CA GLU A 35 15.12 7.83 -6.15
C GLU A 35 13.72 8.07 -6.72
N THR A 36 12.69 8.11 -5.86
CA THR A 36 11.30 8.36 -6.30
C THR A 36 11.14 9.73 -6.94
N ARG A 37 11.80 10.77 -6.40
CA ARG A 37 11.79 12.10 -7.02
C ARG A 37 12.53 12.10 -8.35
N ALA A 38 13.65 11.40 -8.46
CA ALA A 38 14.39 11.28 -9.71
C ALA A 38 13.55 10.60 -10.79
N ILE A 39 12.93 9.45 -10.46
CA ILE A 39 12.04 8.71 -11.36
C ILE A 39 10.85 9.58 -11.79
N ALA A 40 10.21 10.27 -10.84
CA ALA A 40 9.08 11.15 -11.14
C ALA A 40 9.48 12.30 -12.08
N ARG A 41 10.67 12.88 -11.90
CA ARG A 41 11.18 13.94 -12.77
C ARG A 41 11.55 13.42 -14.15
N ASP A 42 12.15 12.24 -14.24
CA ASP A 42 12.55 11.65 -15.51
C ASP A 42 11.31 11.25 -16.33
N LYS A 43 10.49 10.36 -15.78
CA LYS A 43 9.34 9.74 -16.46
C LYS A 43 8.08 10.60 -16.49
N GLY A 44 7.93 11.57 -15.58
CA GLY A 44 6.70 12.37 -15.44
C GLY A 44 5.55 11.68 -14.72
N TYR A 45 5.76 10.46 -14.21
CA TYR A 45 4.80 9.69 -13.43
C TYR A 45 5.48 8.81 -12.38
N VAL A 46 4.69 8.34 -11.42
CA VAL A 46 5.09 7.30 -10.46
C VAL A 46 4.12 6.11 -10.53
N GLU A 47 4.55 4.94 -10.08
CA GLU A 47 3.73 3.73 -10.13
C GLU A 47 3.73 2.96 -8.80
N THR A 48 2.61 2.28 -8.50
CA THR A 48 2.53 1.34 -7.37
C THR A 48 3.30 0.06 -7.68
N VAL A 49 3.55 -0.79 -6.68
CA VAL A 49 4.19 -2.11 -6.88
C VAL A 49 3.40 -2.98 -7.86
N PHE A 50 2.09 -2.76 -7.96
CA PHE A 50 1.20 -3.49 -8.88
C PHE A 50 1.00 -2.78 -10.22
N GLY A 51 1.78 -1.74 -10.53
CA GLY A 51 1.82 -1.08 -11.84
C GLY A 51 0.77 0.03 -12.06
N ARG A 52 0.02 0.44 -11.03
CA ARG A 52 -0.94 1.55 -11.17
C ARG A 52 -0.20 2.89 -11.18
N ARG A 53 -0.41 3.70 -12.21
CA ARG A 53 0.34 4.95 -12.45
C ARG A 53 -0.39 6.20 -11.96
N LEU A 54 0.38 7.18 -11.48
CA LEU A 54 -0.05 8.55 -11.21
C LEU A 54 0.83 9.53 -11.99
N TRP A 55 0.20 10.29 -12.88
CA TRP A 55 0.86 11.32 -13.69
C TRP A 55 1.04 12.62 -12.90
N LEU A 56 2.21 13.24 -13.03
CA LEU A 56 2.60 14.41 -12.26
C LEU A 56 3.07 15.53 -13.20
N PRO A 57 2.15 16.24 -13.89
CA PRO A 57 2.52 17.26 -14.88
C PRO A 57 3.35 18.41 -14.27
N GLU A 58 3.11 18.73 -13.01
CA GLU A 58 3.78 19.81 -12.29
C GLU A 58 5.20 19.46 -11.78
N ILE A 59 5.69 18.24 -12.02
CA ILE A 59 7.00 17.80 -11.51
C ILE A 59 8.18 18.56 -12.14
N LYS A 60 7.99 19.07 -13.36
CA LYS A 60 8.97 19.92 -14.09
C LYS A 60 8.61 21.42 -14.06
N SER A 61 7.63 21.80 -13.24
CA SER A 61 7.17 23.20 -13.14
C SER A 61 8.28 24.12 -12.65
N SER A 62 8.39 25.31 -13.26
CA SER A 62 9.30 26.38 -12.80
C SER A 62 8.85 26.94 -11.44
N ASN A 63 7.56 26.85 -11.13
CA ASN A 63 7.00 27.24 -9.84
C ASN A 63 7.42 26.25 -8.75
N ALA A 64 8.27 26.71 -7.82
CA ALA A 64 8.81 25.91 -6.74
C ALA A 64 7.73 25.32 -5.81
N GLY A 65 6.62 26.02 -5.58
CA GLY A 65 5.52 25.54 -4.75
C GLY A 65 4.78 24.36 -5.39
N ARG A 66 4.44 24.48 -6.69
CA ARG A 66 3.80 23.40 -7.45
C ARG A 66 4.70 22.18 -7.58
N ARG A 67 5.98 22.40 -7.86
CA ARG A 67 6.99 21.33 -7.93
C ARG A 67 7.12 20.58 -6.60
N GLN A 68 7.23 21.28 -5.47
CA GLN A 68 7.28 20.63 -4.16
C GLN A 68 6.00 19.87 -3.81
N GLY A 69 4.84 20.36 -4.24
CA GLY A 69 3.57 19.64 -4.13
C GLY A 69 3.59 18.34 -4.92
N ALA A 70 4.03 18.39 -6.18
CA ALA A 70 4.17 17.22 -7.04
C ALA A 70 5.18 16.20 -6.49
N GLU A 71 6.33 16.64 -5.98
CA GLU A 71 7.33 15.77 -5.35
C GLU A 71 6.78 15.06 -4.09
N ARG A 72 5.95 15.76 -3.30
CA ARG A 72 5.27 15.15 -2.15
C ARG A 72 4.24 14.10 -2.58
N ALA A 73 3.47 14.40 -3.62
CA ALA A 73 2.53 13.44 -4.20
C ALA A 73 3.27 12.22 -4.76
N ALA A 74 4.40 12.43 -5.44
CA ALA A 74 5.24 11.38 -6.02
C ALA A 74 5.72 10.37 -4.96
N ILE A 75 6.13 10.85 -3.78
CA ILE A 75 6.62 9.98 -2.70
C ILE A 75 5.47 9.20 -2.06
N ASN A 76 4.35 9.86 -1.80
CA ASN A 76 3.27 9.28 -0.99
C ASN A 76 2.32 8.40 -1.80
N ALA A 77 2.05 8.75 -3.07
CA ALA A 77 1.05 8.07 -3.88
C ALA A 77 1.39 6.59 -4.15
N PRO A 78 2.65 6.18 -4.42
CA PRO A 78 2.99 4.77 -4.57
C PRO A 78 2.76 3.95 -3.30
N MET A 79 3.13 4.50 -2.13
CA MET A 79 2.97 3.82 -0.85
C MET A 79 1.49 3.60 -0.52
N GLN A 80 0.68 4.66 -0.60
CA GLN A 80 -0.76 4.58 -0.36
C GLN A 80 -1.46 3.74 -1.43
N GLY A 81 -1.03 3.87 -2.68
CA GLY A 81 -1.59 3.16 -3.79
C GLY A 81 -1.37 1.66 -3.69
N THR A 82 -0.16 1.23 -3.32
CA THR A 82 0.17 -0.18 -3.10
C THR A 82 -0.65 -0.79 -1.96
N ALA A 83 -0.84 -0.06 -0.86
CA ALA A 83 -1.70 -0.50 0.23
C ALA A 83 -3.16 -0.66 -0.22
N ALA A 84 -3.69 0.29 -0.99
CA ALA A 84 -5.04 0.20 -1.55
C ALA A 84 -5.19 -0.97 -2.53
N ASP A 85 -4.16 -1.25 -3.33
CA ASP A 85 -4.15 -2.36 -4.27
C ASP A 85 -4.15 -3.71 -3.52
N LEU A 86 -3.41 -3.82 -2.42
CA LEU A 86 -3.41 -5.00 -1.55
C LEU A 86 -4.81 -5.25 -0.95
N ILE A 87 -5.44 -4.21 -0.43
CA ILE A 87 -6.81 -4.29 0.12
C ILE A 87 -7.79 -4.76 -0.95
N LYS A 88 -7.75 -4.16 -2.15
CA LYS A 88 -8.65 -4.56 -3.25
C LYS A 88 -8.46 -6.03 -3.65
N ARG A 89 -7.22 -6.52 -3.71
CA ARG A 89 -6.95 -7.93 -4.00
C ARG A 89 -7.48 -8.85 -2.89
N ALA A 90 -7.32 -8.47 -1.63
CA ALA A 90 -7.89 -9.21 -0.51
C ALA A 90 -9.43 -9.24 -0.58
N MET A 91 -10.07 -8.12 -0.96
CA MET A 91 -11.52 -8.05 -1.15
C MET A 91 -11.99 -9.01 -2.26
N LEU A 92 -11.29 -9.06 -3.40
CA LEU A 92 -11.60 -10.00 -4.48
C LEU A 92 -11.47 -11.46 -4.01
N ALA A 93 -10.41 -11.80 -3.28
CA ALA A 93 -10.23 -13.15 -2.74
C ALA A 93 -11.37 -13.57 -1.80
N VAL A 94 -11.83 -12.66 -0.94
CA VAL A 94 -13.00 -12.91 -0.07
C VAL A 94 -14.28 -13.05 -0.89
N GLN A 95 -14.46 -12.23 -1.93
CA GLN A 95 -15.62 -12.32 -2.82
C GLN A 95 -15.66 -13.64 -3.59
N ASP A 96 -14.53 -14.11 -4.11
CA ASP A 96 -14.41 -15.39 -4.79
C ASP A 96 -14.77 -16.54 -3.84
N TRP A 97 -14.26 -16.50 -2.61
CA TRP A 97 -14.59 -17.46 -1.56
C TRP A 97 -16.09 -17.49 -1.23
N LEU A 98 -16.76 -16.32 -1.19
CA LEU A 98 -18.20 -16.22 -0.97
C LEU A 98 -19.04 -16.70 -2.16
N SER A 99 -18.51 -16.56 -3.38
CA SER A 99 -19.23 -16.87 -4.62
C SER A 99 -19.08 -18.34 -5.04
N ALA A 100 -18.13 -19.07 -4.44
CA ALA A 100 -17.91 -20.48 -4.71
C ALA A 100 -19.18 -21.32 -4.40
N PRO A 101 -19.62 -22.18 -5.33
CA PRO A 101 -20.81 -23.02 -5.16
C PRO A 101 -20.52 -24.19 -4.22
N THR A 102 -20.39 -23.93 -2.92
CA THR A 102 -20.51 -24.96 -1.87
C THR A 102 -21.63 -24.56 -0.92
N GLY A 103 -22.74 -25.28 -1.03
CA GLY A 103 -24.07 -24.98 -0.50
C GLY A 103 -24.26 -25.02 1.02
N THR A 104 -23.32 -24.51 1.81
CA THR A 104 -23.47 -24.46 3.29
C THR A 104 -23.11 -23.10 3.90
N ARG A 105 -22.49 -22.18 3.15
CA ARG A 105 -21.83 -21.00 3.76
C ARG A 105 -22.61 -19.69 3.66
N ARG A 106 -23.71 -19.67 2.91
CA ARG A 106 -24.48 -18.45 2.60
C ARG A 106 -25.57 -18.12 3.63
N THR A 107 -25.98 -19.10 4.45
CA THR A 107 -27.14 -18.99 5.37
C THR A 107 -26.78 -18.60 6.79
N GLU A 108 -25.50 -18.59 7.18
CA GLU A 108 -25.11 -18.26 8.56
C GLU A 108 -24.95 -16.75 8.81
N LEU A 109 -24.60 -15.97 7.77
CA LEU A 109 -24.43 -14.52 7.90
C LEU A 109 -25.78 -13.77 7.95
N THR A 110 -26.82 -14.28 7.28
CA THR A 110 -28.14 -13.65 7.21
C THR A 110 -29.04 -13.98 8.41
N ARG A 111 -28.71 -14.99 9.22
CA ARG A 111 -29.62 -15.50 10.27
C ARG A 111 -29.22 -15.15 11.72
N ARG A 112 -28.20 -14.34 11.97
CA ARG A 112 -27.79 -13.96 13.35
C ARG A 112 -27.64 -12.46 13.55
N ARG A 113 -28.77 -11.75 13.69
CA ARG A 113 -28.83 -10.57 14.55
C ARG A 113 -28.63 -11.07 15.99
N SER A 114 -27.55 -10.69 16.66
CA SER A 114 -27.22 -11.05 18.06
C SER A 114 -26.74 -12.50 18.33
N ALA A 115 -25.59 -12.87 17.80
CA ALA A 115 -24.65 -13.70 18.56
C ALA A 115 -23.27 -13.57 17.92
N ARG A 116 -22.27 -13.30 18.76
CA ARG A 116 -20.83 -13.34 18.49
C ARG A 116 -20.54 -14.26 17.29
N CYS A 117 -20.16 -13.68 16.15
CA CYS A 117 -19.79 -14.44 14.96
C CYS A 117 -18.53 -15.27 15.27
N SER A 118 -18.72 -16.49 15.73
CA SER A 118 -17.72 -17.55 15.65
C SER A 118 -17.89 -18.27 14.32
N ALA A 119 -17.87 -17.53 13.21
CA ALA A 119 -17.63 -18.17 11.93
C ALA A 119 -16.16 -18.59 11.98
N THR A 120 -15.90 -19.89 12.07
CA THR A 120 -14.55 -20.42 11.88
C THR A 120 -14.17 -20.08 10.45
N VAL A 121 -13.43 -18.98 10.29
CA VAL A 121 -12.78 -18.63 9.03
C VAL A 121 -11.99 -19.89 8.62
N PRO A 122 -12.31 -20.52 7.50
CA PRO A 122 -11.64 -21.74 7.10
C PRO A 122 -10.13 -21.47 6.93
N ASP A 123 -9.31 -22.49 7.21
CA ASP A 123 -7.87 -22.32 7.37
C ASP A 123 -7.16 -21.76 6.13
N ASP A 124 -7.78 -21.90 4.95
CA ASP A 124 -7.38 -21.31 3.67
C ASP A 124 -7.43 -19.77 3.66
N VAL A 125 -8.49 -19.19 4.24
CA VAL A 125 -8.62 -17.73 4.40
C VAL A 125 -7.81 -17.24 5.60
N ARG A 126 -7.61 -18.11 6.60
CA ARG A 126 -6.76 -17.84 7.77
C ARG A 126 -5.28 -17.76 7.40
N ALA A 127 -4.84 -18.54 6.41
CA ALA A 127 -3.50 -18.51 5.85
C ALA A 127 -3.17 -17.15 5.21
N VAL A 128 -4.12 -16.54 4.48
CA VAL A 128 -3.96 -15.18 3.92
C VAL A 128 -3.74 -14.12 5.00
N SER A 129 -4.27 -14.35 6.20
CA SER A 129 -4.18 -13.41 7.33
C SER A 129 -2.97 -13.66 8.24
N ARG A 130 -2.32 -14.84 8.14
CA ARG A 130 -1.23 -15.28 9.02
C ARG A 130 0.12 -15.40 8.34
N GLU A 131 0.14 -15.58 7.02
CA GLU A 131 1.40 -15.59 6.30
C GLU A 131 1.90 -14.15 6.12
N ASP A 132 3.12 -13.94 6.62
CA ASP A 132 4.03 -12.84 6.30
C ASP A 132 3.65 -12.14 4.98
N PRO A 133 3.54 -10.80 4.92
CA PRO A 133 3.29 -10.07 3.68
C PRO A 133 4.19 -10.49 2.50
N SER A 134 5.36 -11.10 2.75
CA SER A 134 6.20 -11.74 1.73
C SER A 134 5.54 -12.95 1.01
N GLY A 135 4.67 -13.70 1.69
CA GLY A 135 3.93 -14.86 1.18
C GLY A 135 2.86 -14.47 0.16
N ILE A 136 2.16 -13.35 0.37
CA ILE A 136 1.21 -12.80 -0.63
C ILE A 136 1.96 -12.42 -1.91
N VAL A 137 3.14 -11.80 -1.79
CA VAL A 137 3.96 -11.41 -2.95
C VAL A 137 4.48 -12.65 -3.70
N LYS A 138 4.95 -13.69 -2.99
CA LYS A 138 5.41 -14.95 -3.59
C LYS A 138 4.28 -15.76 -4.23
N ALA A 139 3.12 -15.83 -3.57
CA ALA A 139 1.93 -16.49 -4.11
C ALA A 139 1.45 -15.80 -5.38
N LEU A 140 1.49 -14.46 -5.43
CA LEU A 140 1.17 -13.67 -6.61
C LEU A 140 2.19 -13.84 -7.74
N ASP A 141 3.50 -13.85 -7.45
CA ASP A 141 4.55 -14.08 -8.46
C ASP A 141 4.45 -15.48 -9.09
N SER A 142 4.10 -16.49 -8.29
CA SER A 142 3.88 -17.86 -8.77
C SER A 142 2.59 -18.04 -9.59
N ARG A 143 1.61 -17.13 -9.47
CA ARG A 143 0.34 -17.15 -10.23
C ARG A 143 0.48 -16.38 -11.55
N VAL A 144 1.14 -15.22 -11.52
CA VAL A 144 1.48 -14.44 -12.74
C VAL A 144 2.36 -15.25 -13.69
N ARG A 145 3.36 -16.00 -13.18
CA ARG A 145 4.20 -16.87 -14.01
C ARG A 145 3.44 -18.03 -14.68
N ARG A 146 2.37 -18.54 -14.07
CA ARG A 146 1.54 -19.62 -14.66
C ARG A 146 0.63 -19.10 -15.78
N GLU A 147 0.14 -17.88 -15.66
CA GLU A 147 -0.66 -17.23 -16.72
C GLU A 147 0.21 -16.82 -17.92
N SER A 148 1.48 -16.47 -17.70
CA SER A 148 2.43 -16.15 -18.79
C SER A 148 3.03 -17.38 -19.50
N SER A 149 2.80 -18.59 -19.00
CA SER A 149 3.26 -19.85 -19.62
C SER A 149 2.13 -20.60 -20.35
N SER A 150 0.91 -20.02 -20.37
CA SER A 150 -0.26 -20.52 -21.11
C SER A 150 -0.60 -19.65 -22.32
N ILE A 151 0.35 -18.83 -22.77
CA ILE A 151 0.37 -18.13 -24.07
C ILE A 151 1.61 -18.65 -24.81
#